data_AF-A0A7Y3UPA4-F1
#
_entry.id   AF-A0A7Y3UPA4-F1
#
_cell.length_a   1.000
_cell.length_b   1.000
_cell.length_c   1.000
_cell.angle_alpha   90.00
_cell.angle_beta   90.00
_cell.angle_gamma   90.00
#
_symmetry.space_group_name_H-M   'P 1'
#
loop_
_entity.id
_entity.type
_entity.pdbx_description
1 polymer ?
#
loop_
_entity_poly.entity_id
_entity_poly.type
_entity_poly.pdbx_seq_one_letter_code
_entity_poly.pdbx_strand_id
1 'polypeptide(L)'
;MNNDIEKQLNPLRSRLIHLRDSLDLDTKEHELENLEKELANADIWDDKEKAQSTISRLKSLRELTLPFQELQKSFDDLVDLVELAEGENDEEIEKEILGDLESFSKGLGKLELRMMLSGKNDHKNAYLNIHAGAGGTESCDWASMLLRMYSRWAESNNYTISLIDILPGEEAGIKRVTALIKGPFAFGYLKSEVGVHRLVRISPFDSNSRRHTSFAAIDVIPELDTDIEIEVNEKDLKIDTYRSSGAGGQHVNKTDSAVRITHLPSGIIVQCQNERSQHKNRSMALKMLKSKMCQLKEQDQEQEIADAHDEKGDIAWGHQIRSYVLQPYAMIKDLRTGMETAKTQSFLDGEIDGFITSYLKWKIGK
;
A
#
# COMPACT_ATOMS: atom_id res chain seq x y z
N MET A 1 10.93 41.59 -9.61
CA MET A 1 11.06 40.13 -9.65
C MET A 1 11.20 39.54 -8.26
N ASN A 2 11.98 40.10 -7.33
CA ASN A 2 11.98 39.68 -5.89
C ASN A 2 10.59 39.62 -5.23
N ASN A 3 9.72 40.59 -5.55
CA ASN A 3 8.33 40.62 -5.07
C ASN A 3 7.47 39.45 -5.60
N ASP A 4 7.88 38.77 -6.69
CA ASP A 4 7.20 37.57 -7.20
C ASP A 4 7.69 36.30 -6.48
N ILE A 5 8.96 36.26 -6.04
CA ILE A 5 9.55 35.17 -5.25
C ILE A 5 8.94 35.17 -3.84
N GLU A 6 8.89 36.32 -3.16
CA GLU A 6 8.21 36.45 -1.85
C GLU A 6 6.71 36.09 -1.92
N LYS A 7 6.04 36.42 -3.03
CA LYS A 7 4.65 36.04 -3.27
C LYS A 7 4.46 34.53 -3.44
N GLN A 8 5.46 33.80 -3.92
CA GLN A 8 5.44 32.33 -3.98
C GLN A 8 5.81 31.68 -2.65
N LEU A 9 6.65 32.34 -1.84
CA LEU A 9 7.08 31.86 -0.53
C LEU A 9 5.98 31.92 0.54
N ASN A 10 5.18 32.99 0.57
CA ASN A 10 4.07 33.16 1.52
C ASN A 10 3.04 32.01 1.53
N PRO A 11 2.52 31.51 0.38
CA PRO A 11 1.61 30.37 0.36
C PRO A 11 2.28 29.04 0.73
N LEU A 12 3.59 28.90 0.51
CA LEU A 12 4.34 27.72 0.97
C LEU A 12 4.50 27.74 2.50
N ARG A 13 4.78 28.91 3.07
CA ARG A 13 4.85 29.12 4.52
C ARG A 13 3.54 28.78 5.21
N SER A 14 2.42 29.26 4.68
CA SER A 14 1.10 28.99 5.27
C SER A 14 0.74 27.50 5.20
N ARG A 15 1.08 26.82 4.09
CA ARG A 15 0.91 25.37 3.99
C ARG A 15 1.78 24.62 4.99
N LEU A 16 3.03 25.01 5.18
CA LEU A 16 3.93 24.37 6.14
C LEU A 16 3.41 24.51 7.58
N ILE A 17 2.88 25.69 7.94
CA ILE A 17 2.23 25.91 9.24
C ILE A 17 0.97 25.04 9.38
N HIS A 18 0.10 25.01 8.38
CA HIS A 18 -1.09 24.15 8.42
C HIS A 18 -0.74 22.66 8.54
N LEU A 19 0.35 22.22 7.91
CA LEU A 19 0.84 20.85 8.06
C LEU A 19 1.38 20.59 9.46
N ARG A 20 2.11 21.55 10.04
CA ARG A 20 2.60 21.48 11.42
C ARG A 20 1.45 21.29 12.41
N ASP A 21 0.41 22.11 12.29
CA ASP A 21 -0.76 22.08 13.16
C ASP A 21 -1.58 20.79 12.97
N SER A 22 -1.76 20.35 11.72
CA SER A 22 -2.54 19.14 11.40
C SER A 22 -1.88 17.85 11.89
N LEU A 23 -0.54 17.79 11.88
CA LEU A 23 0.22 16.65 12.40
C LEU A 23 0.35 16.64 13.92
N ASP A 24 -0.03 17.74 14.58
CA ASP A 24 0.24 18.00 15.99
C ASP A 24 1.72 17.72 16.31
N LEU A 25 2.63 18.28 15.49
CA LEU A 25 4.05 17.97 15.58
C LEU A 25 4.64 18.35 16.94
N ASP A 26 4.13 19.41 17.57
CA ASP A 26 4.62 19.85 18.88
C ASP A 26 4.39 18.76 19.94
N THR A 27 3.23 18.08 19.95
CA THR A 27 3.01 16.96 20.88
C THR A 27 3.87 15.76 20.53
N LYS A 28 4.07 15.48 19.24
CA LYS A 28 4.91 14.37 18.76
C LYS A 28 6.39 14.58 19.04
N GLU A 29 6.90 15.80 18.93
CA GLU A 29 8.28 16.16 19.28
C GLU A 29 8.49 16.02 20.79
N HIS A 30 7.53 16.48 21.60
CA HIS A 30 7.56 16.24 23.05
C HIS A 30 7.49 14.74 23.42
N GLU A 31 6.66 13.95 22.74
CA GLU A 31 6.65 12.50 22.91
C GLU A 31 8.00 11.88 22.54
N LEU A 32 8.62 12.33 21.45
CA LEU A 32 9.92 11.84 20.98
C LEU A 32 11.01 12.15 22.02
N GLU A 33 11.06 13.37 22.54
CA GLU A 33 11.98 13.74 23.63
C GLU A 33 11.75 12.92 24.90
N ASN A 34 10.50 12.65 25.26
CA ASN A 34 10.17 11.84 26.43
C ASN A 34 10.62 10.39 26.24
N LEU A 35 10.39 9.81 25.06
CA LEU A 35 10.84 8.45 24.73
C LEU A 35 12.37 8.35 24.66
N GLU A 36 13.07 9.39 24.20
CA GLU A 36 14.54 9.47 24.24
C GLU A 36 15.08 9.54 25.67
N LYS A 37 14.45 10.34 26.55
CA LYS A 37 14.79 10.40 27.98
C LYS A 37 14.52 9.05 28.67
N GLU A 38 13.43 8.39 28.32
CA GLU A 38 13.11 7.04 28.80
C GLU A 38 14.19 6.03 28.39
N LEU A 39 14.62 6.01 27.13
CA LEU A 39 15.68 5.10 26.65
C LEU A 39 17.07 5.41 27.24
N ALA A 40 17.31 6.66 27.64
CA ALA A 40 18.52 7.05 28.36
C ALA A 40 18.55 6.50 29.80
N ASN A 41 17.40 6.11 30.38
CA ASN A 41 17.35 5.46 31.68
C ASN A 41 17.73 3.98 31.57
N ALA A 42 18.65 3.54 32.44
CA ALA A 42 19.14 2.15 32.44
C ALA A 42 18.04 1.12 32.75
N ASP A 43 17.01 1.50 33.52
CA ASP A 43 15.94 0.60 33.99
C ASP A 43 15.06 0.03 32.87
N ILE A 44 15.00 0.68 31.69
CA ILE A 44 14.20 0.18 30.56
C ILE A 44 14.87 -1.02 29.89
N TRP A 45 16.19 -1.13 29.98
CA TRP A 45 16.94 -2.24 29.38
C TRP A 45 16.78 -3.55 30.16
N ASP A 46 16.27 -3.50 31.40
CA ASP A 46 15.93 -4.68 32.19
C ASP A 46 14.65 -5.38 31.67
N ASP A 47 13.77 -4.65 30.98
CA ASP A 47 12.53 -5.16 30.41
C ASP A 47 12.59 -5.14 28.86
N LYS A 48 13.09 -6.24 28.28
CA LYS A 48 13.32 -6.37 26.84
C LYS A 48 12.08 -6.08 25.98
N GLU A 49 10.88 -6.45 26.45
CA GLU A 49 9.63 -6.20 25.71
C GLU A 49 9.30 -4.70 25.68
N LYS A 50 9.45 -4.00 26.82
CA LYS A 50 9.25 -2.55 26.87
C LYS A 50 10.28 -1.82 26.03
N ALA A 51 11.56 -2.15 26.16
CA ALA A 51 12.63 -1.55 25.36
C ALA A 51 12.35 -1.69 23.86
N GLN A 52 11.95 -2.87 23.39
CA GLN A 52 11.66 -3.11 21.98
C GLN A 52 10.42 -2.32 21.52
N SER A 53 9.37 -2.23 22.35
CA SER A 53 8.18 -1.44 22.04
C SER A 53 8.47 0.07 21.98
N THR A 54 9.27 0.60 22.90
CA THR A 54 9.69 2.00 22.96
C THR A 54 10.58 2.35 21.77
N ILE A 55 11.54 1.50 21.41
CA ILE A 55 12.40 1.68 20.23
C ILE A 55 11.54 1.67 18.95
N SER A 56 10.59 0.74 18.84
CA SER A 56 9.70 0.66 17.67
C SER A 56 8.86 1.94 17.54
N ARG A 57 8.29 2.41 18.65
CA ARG A 57 7.46 3.63 18.66
C ARG A 57 8.28 4.88 18.36
N LEU A 58 9.49 4.98 18.90
CA LEU A 58 10.43 6.07 18.62
C LEU A 58 10.81 6.08 17.14
N LYS A 59 11.10 4.91 16.56
CA LYS A 59 11.40 4.79 15.12
C LYS A 59 10.24 5.29 14.26
N SER A 60 9.01 4.87 14.55
CA SER A 60 7.82 5.34 13.82
C SER A 60 7.57 6.84 13.96
N LEU A 61 7.79 7.42 15.14
CA LEU A 61 7.69 8.86 15.35
C LEU A 61 8.77 9.62 14.58
N ARG A 62 10.03 9.15 14.65
CA ARG A 62 11.14 9.73 13.88
C ARG A 62 10.90 9.69 12.37
N GLU A 63 10.36 8.59 11.86
CA GLU A 63 10.00 8.48 10.43
C GLU A 63 8.96 9.52 9.98
N LEU A 64 8.14 10.03 10.90
CA LEU A 64 7.18 11.10 10.65
C LEU A 64 7.77 12.50 10.84
N THR A 65 8.60 12.71 11.87
CA THR A 65 9.13 14.04 12.23
C THR A 65 10.35 14.45 11.42
N LEU A 66 11.29 13.54 11.12
CA LEU A 66 12.53 13.85 10.38
C LEU A 66 12.27 14.51 9.01
N PRO A 67 11.37 13.98 8.15
CA PRO A 67 11.11 14.59 6.85
C PRO A 67 10.53 16.00 6.96
N PHE A 68 9.75 16.28 8.01
CA PHE A 68 9.21 17.61 8.25
C PHE A 68 10.31 18.56 8.73
N GLN A 69 11.22 18.11 9.61
CA GLN A 69 12.35 18.92 10.08
C GLN A 69 13.33 19.25 8.95
N GLU A 70 13.64 18.30 8.08
CA GLU A 70 14.44 18.53 6.87
C GLU A 70 13.76 19.55 5.94
N LEU A 71 12.44 19.42 5.78
CA LEU A 71 11.67 20.36 4.98
C LEU A 71 11.65 21.76 5.62
N GLN A 72 11.46 21.87 6.93
CA GLN A 72 11.51 23.15 7.63
C GLN A 72 12.88 23.79 7.51
N LYS A 73 13.96 23.02 7.67
CA LYS A 73 15.33 23.53 7.49
C LYS A 73 15.58 24.04 6.07
N SER A 74 15.17 23.27 5.05
CA SER A 74 15.30 23.72 3.66
C SER A 74 14.45 24.95 3.33
N PHE A 75 13.32 25.14 4.03
CA PHE A 75 12.55 26.38 3.94
C PHE A 75 13.29 27.56 4.57
N ASP A 76 13.88 27.38 5.75
CA ASP A 76 14.65 28.44 6.42
C ASP A 76 15.90 28.81 5.60
N ASP A 77 16.63 27.82 5.08
CA ASP A 77 17.77 28.04 4.17
C ASP A 77 17.35 28.81 2.90
N LEU A 78 16.16 28.53 2.35
CA LEU A 78 15.58 29.25 1.22
C LEU A 78 15.24 30.72 1.55
N VAL A 79 14.72 30.98 2.76
CA VAL A 79 14.43 32.34 3.21
C VAL A 79 15.73 33.13 3.35
N ASP A 80 16.75 32.55 3.97
CA ASP A 80 18.07 33.17 4.13
C ASP A 80 18.70 33.49 2.76
N LEU A 81 18.59 32.56 1.78
CA LEU A 81 19.06 32.78 0.41
C LEU A 81 18.33 33.93 -0.31
N VAL A 82 17.02 34.05 -0.11
CA VAL A 82 16.24 35.15 -0.67
C VAL A 82 16.65 36.48 -0.05
N GLU A 83 16.83 36.54 1.28
CA GLU A 83 17.31 37.75 1.97
C GLU A 83 18.71 38.17 1.51
N LEU A 84 19.61 37.22 1.25
CA LEU A 84 20.93 37.49 0.68
C LEU A 84 20.85 38.02 -0.76
N ALA A 85 19.98 37.43 -1.59
CA ALA A 85 19.78 37.86 -2.98
C ALA A 85 19.22 39.28 -3.09
N GLU A 86 18.40 39.73 -2.12
CA GLU A 86 17.93 41.13 -2.05
C GLU A 86 19.06 42.14 -1.87
N GLY A 87 20.19 41.73 -1.30
CA GLY A 87 21.36 42.59 -1.08
C GLY A 87 22.25 42.77 -2.31
N GLU A 88 22.33 41.77 -3.21
CA GLU A 88 23.36 41.71 -4.27
C GLU A 88 22.80 41.70 -5.71
N ASN A 89 21.49 41.46 -5.91
CA ASN A 89 20.79 41.55 -7.20
C ASN A 89 21.47 40.73 -8.33
N ASP A 90 21.86 39.49 -8.00
CA ASP A 90 22.58 38.54 -8.87
C ASP A 90 21.61 37.57 -9.57
N GLU A 91 21.64 37.53 -10.91
CA GLU A 91 20.81 36.66 -11.75
C GLU A 91 21.16 35.16 -11.64
N GLU A 92 22.36 34.80 -11.18
CA GLU A 92 22.70 33.38 -10.93
C GLU A 92 22.01 32.86 -9.66
N ILE A 93 22.00 33.66 -8.59
CA ILE A 93 21.35 33.32 -7.32
C ILE A 93 19.83 33.20 -7.50
N GLU A 94 19.22 34.07 -8.31
CA GLU A 94 17.78 33.98 -8.62
C GLU A 94 17.40 32.64 -9.30
N LYS A 95 18.26 32.10 -10.17
CA LYS A 95 17.99 30.80 -10.83
C LYS A 95 18.13 29.63 -9.86
N GLU A 96 19.09 29.71 -8.94
CA GLU A 96 19.27 28.72 -7.88
C GLU A 96 18.04 28.70 -6.95
N ILE A 97 17.58 29.86 -6.50
CA ILE A 97 16.36 30.01 -5.69
C ILE A 97 15.13 29.42 -6.39
N LEU A 98 14.96 29.62 -7.70
CA LEU A 98 13.84 29.04 -8.44
C LEU A 98 13.92 27.51 -8.51
N GLY A 99 15.13 26.96 -8.68
CA GLY A 99 15.36 25.51 -8.63
C GLY A 99 15.04 24.91 -7.26
N ASP A 100 15.48 25.59 -6.20
CA ASP A 100 15.24 25.16 -4.82
C ASP A 100 13.78 25.33 -4.40
N LEU A 101 13.08 26.36 -4.88
CA LEU A 101 11.63 26.50 -4.70
C LEU A 101 10.87 25.35 -5.37
N GLU A 102 11.28 24.94 -6.57
CA GLU A 102 10.65 23.81 -7.26
C GLU A 102 10.90 22.49 -6.53
N SER A 103 12.13 22.28 -6.03
CA SER A 103 12.50 21.09 -5.27
C SER A 103 11.75 21.05 -3.93
N PHE A 104 11.67 22.17 -3.22
CA PHE A 104 10.91 22.35 -1.99
C PHE A 104 9.42 22.11 -2.19
N SER A 105 8.82 22.70 -3.22
CA SER A 105 7.41 22.49 -3.54
C SER A 105 7.10 21.01 -3.85
N LYS A 106 8.02 20.29 -4.49
CA LYS A 106 7.89 18.84 -4.71
C LYS A 106 8.01 18.06 -3.40
N GLY A 107 8.94 18.43 -2.52
CA GLY A 107 9.12 17.85 -1.19
C GLY A 107 7.89 18.02 -0.31
N LEU A 108 7.37 19.25 -0.23
CA LEU A 108 6.14 19.59 0.49
C LEU A 108 4.95 18.78 -0.04
N GLY A 109 4.78 18.70 -1.36
CA GLY A 109 3.72 17.89 -1.97
C GLY A 109 3.81 16.41 -1.63
N LYS A 110 5.02 15.83 -1.59
CA LYS A 110 5.24 14.43 -1.16
C LYS A 110 4.88 14.22 0.31
N LEU A 111 5.20 15.17 1.18
CA LEU A 111 4.85 15.11 2.60
C LEU A 111 3.33 15.24 2.82
N GLU A 112 2.69 16.21 2.16
CA GLU A 112 1.23 16.37 2.15
C GLU A 112 0.56 15.06 1.74
N LEU A 113 1.05 14.41 0.68
CA LEU A 113 0.54 13.13 0.23
C LEU A 113 0.71 12.04 1.27
N ARG A 114 1.88 11.94 1.92
CA ARG A 114 2.10 10.95 2.97
C ARG A 114 1.11 11.12 4.12
N MET A 115 0.76 12.35 4.48
CA MET A 115 -0.27 12.61 5.50
C MET A 115 -1.67 12.17 5.06
N MET A 116 -1.98 12.29 3.77
CA MET A 116 -3.24 11.79 3.21
C MET A 116 -3.35 10.25 3.25
N LEU A 117 -2.23 9.55 3.45
CA LEU A 117 -2.12 8.10 3.47
C LEU A 117 -2.19 7.53 4.90
N SER A 118 -3.27 7.81 5.61
CA SER A 118 -3.52 7.37 7.00
C SER A 118 -4.19 5.99 7.12
N GLY A 119 -4.40 5.27 6.01
CA GLY A 119 -5.05 3.97 6.00
C GLY A 119 -4.23 2.88 6.71
N LYS A 120 -4.91 1.92 7.34
CA LYS A 120 -4.29 0.81 8.12
C LYS A 120 -3.21 0.05 7.34
N ASN A 121 -3.36 -0.11 6.03
CA ASN A 121 -2.42 -0.82 5.16
C ASN A 121 -1.64 0.10 4.22
N ASP A 122 -1.80 1.43 4.31
CA ASP A 122 -1.19 2.37 3.35
C ASP A 122 0.34 2.35 3.37
N HIS A 123 0.94 2.02 4.52
CA HIS A 123 2.40 1.92 4.71
C HIS A 123 3.03 0.66 4.11
N LYS A 124 2.22 -0.34 3.74
CA LYS A 124 2.71 -1.65 3.31
C LYS A 124 3.16 -1.63 1.85
N ASN A 125 3.94 -2.65 1.49
CA ASN A 125 4.27 -2.94 0.10
C ASN A 125 3.00 -3.35 -0.67
N ALA A 126 3.08 -3.35 -2.00
CA ALA A 126 1.92 -3.60 -2.85
C ALA A 126 2.18 -4.69 -3.89
N TYR A 127 1.24 -5.62 -4.03
CA TYR A 127 1.08 -6.46 -5.19
C TYR A 127 0.24 -5.73 -6.22
N LEU A 128 0.83 -5.51 -7.40
CA LEU A 128 0.18 -4.95 -8.58
C LEU A 128 -0.16 -6.09 -9.54
N ASN A 129 -1.45 -6.32 -9.74
CA ASN A 129 -2.00 -7.31 -10.65
C ASN A 129 -2.59 -6.62 -11.87
N ILE A 130 -2.06 -6.91 -13.06
CA ILE A 130 -2.58 -6.37 -14.31
C ILE A 130 -3.20 -7.51 -15.11
N HIS A 131 -4.46 -7.31 -15.51
CA HIS A 131 -5.24 -8.26 -16.28
C HIS A 131 -5.64 -7.65 -17.62
N ALA A 132 -5.25 -8.29 -18.72
CA ALA A 132 -5.76 -7.92 -20.04
C ALA A 132 -7.26 -8.24 -20.12
N GLY A 133 -8.06 -7.25 -20.53
CA GLY A 133 -9.51 -7.38 -20.70
C GLY A 133 -9.91 -7.94 -22.07
N ALA A 134 -11.16 -7.68 -22.45
CA ALA A 134 -11.67 -8.07 -23.76
C ALA A 134 -11.03 -7.20 -24.87
N GLY A 135 -10.31 -7.85 -25.79
CA GLY A 135 -9.68 -7.22 -26.96
C GLY A 135 -8.50 -7.98 -27.56
N GLY A 136 -8.27 -9.24 -27.18
CA GLY A 136 -7.27 -10.12 -27.79
C GLY A 136 -5.84 -9.57 -27.67
N THR A 137 -5.05 -9.72 -28.73
CA THR A 137 -3.64 -9.30 -28.82
C THR A 137 -3.43 -7.82 -28.48
N GLU A 138 -4.37 -6.95 -28.85
CA GLU A 138 -4.28 -5.51 -28.56
C GLU A 138 -4.43 -5.19 -27.06
N SER A 139 -5.30 -5.91 -26.35
CA SER A 139 -5.43 -5.74 -24.89
C SER A 139 -4.24 -6.35 -24.14
N CYS A 140 -3.64 -7.42 -24.67
CA CYS A 140 -2.40 -7.97 -24.13
C CYS A 140 -1.23 -6.99 -24.28
N ASP A 141 -1.11 -6.31 -25.43
CA ASP A 141 -0.08 -5.26 -25.61
C ASP A 141 -0.32 -4.08 -24.68
N TRP A 142 -1.58 -3.68 -24.47
CA TRP A 142 -1.91 -2.61 -23.53
C TRP A 142 -1.51 -2.95 -22.09
N ALA A 143 -1.76 -4.18 -21.63
CA ALA A 143 -1.31 -4.64 -20.32
C ALA A 143 0.22 -4.60 -20.18
N SER A 144 0.96 -4.90 -21.26
CA SER A 144 2.42 -4.78 -21.30
C SER A 144 2.89 -3.32 -21.19
N MET A 145 2.22 -2.40 -21.88
CA MET A 145 2.50 -0.96 -21.78
C MET A 145 2.28 -0.45 -20.36
N LEU A 146 1.19 -0.87 -19.70
CA LEU A 146 0.91 -0.51 -18.31
C LEU A 146 1.97 -1.06 -17.36
N LEU A 147 2.40 -2.33 -17.53
CA LEU A 147 3.50 -2.88 -16.74
C LEU A 147 4.76 -2.02 -16.87
N ARG A 148 5.15 -1.65 -18.09
CA ARG A 148 6.30 -0.77 -18.33
C ARG A 148 6.14 0.59 -17.66
N MET A 149 4.95 1.18 -17.71
CA MET A 149 4.65 2.46 -17.07
C MET A 149 4.86 2.38 -15.55
N TYR A 150 4.32 1.36 -14.90
CA TYR A 150 4.49 1.19 -13.45
C TYR A 150 5.91 0.79 -13.05
N SER A 151 6.62 0.03 -13.87
CA SER A 151 8.04 -0.27 -13.64
C SER A 151 8.88 1.01 -13.64
N ARG A 152 8.66 1.91 -14.62
CA ARG A 152 9.39 3.19 -14.68
C ARG A 152 9.01 4.13 -13.56
N TRP A 153 7.73 4.15 -13.17
CA TRP A 153 7.28 4.90 -12.00
C TRP A 153 7.94 4.40 -10.71
N ALA A 154 8.06 3.07 -10.56
CA ALA A 154 8.72 2.45 -9.42
C ALA A 154 10.21 2.81 -9.38
N GLU A 155 10.91 2.72 -10.51
CA GLU A 155 12.33 3.11 -10.63
C GLU A 155 12.53 4.61 -10.30
N SER A 156 11.66 5.48 -10.80
CA SER A 156 11.74 6.94 -10.58
C SER A 156 11.51 7.33 -9.11
N ASN A 157 10.76 6.50 -8.36
CA ASN A 157 10.48 6.69 -6.94
C ASN A 157 11.37 5.83 -6.02
N ASN A 158 12.44 5.22 -6.55
CA ASN A 158 13.37 4.36 -5.79
C ASN A 158 12.68 3.15 -5.13
N TYR A 159 11.61 2.62 -5.74
CA TYR A 159 10.97 1.39 -5.31
C TYR A 159 11.61 0.16 -5.97
N THR A 160 11.66 -0.94 -5.24
CA THR A 160 12.14 -2.22 -5.78
C THR A 160 10.98 -2.99 -6.37
N ILE A 161 11.01 -3.24 -7.67
CA ILE A 161 10.00 -4.07 -8.35
C ILE A 161 10.50 -5.51 -8.52
N SER A 162 9.66 -6.47 -8.19
CA SER A 162 9.92 -7.90 -8.36
C SER A 162 8.75 -8.55 -9.07
N LEU A 163 9.01 -9.19 -10.22
CA LEU A 163 7.99 -9.91 -10.97
C LEU A 163 7.80 -11.30 -10.34
N ILE A 164 6.58 -11.61 -9.92
CA ILE A 164 6.24 -12.88 -9.27
C ILE A 164 5.72 -13.86 -10.29
N ASP A 165 4.76 -13.42 -11.09
CA ASP A 165 4.12 -14.24 -12.11
C ASP A 165 3.87 -13.41 -13.37
N ILE A 166 4.08 -14.04 -14.52
CA ILE A 166 3.84 -13.44 -15.82
C ILE A 166 3.30 -14.49 -16.78
N LEU A 167 2.10 -14.22 -17.29
CA LEU A 167 1.46 -15.02 -18.32
C LEU A 167 1.49 -14.22 -19.62
N PRO A 168 2.37 -14.56 -20.58
CA PRO A 168 2.43 -13.88 -21.87
C PRO A 168 1.15 -14.11 -22.69
N GLY A 169 0.85 -13.18 -23.59
CA GLY A 169 -0.20 -13.35 -24.60
C GLY A 169 0.21 -14.37 -25.68
N GLU A 170 -0.76 -14.85 -26.46
CA GLU A 170 -0.52 -15.85 -27.52
C GLU A 170 0.36 -15.32 -28.66
N GLU A 171 0.13 -14.06 -29.08
CA GLU A 171 0.89 -13.43 -30.17
C GLU A 171 1.82 -12.32 -29.68
N ALA A 172 1.30 -11.41 -28.84
CA ALA A 172 2.04 -10.28 -28.30
C ALA A 172 1.50 -9.85 -26.94
N GLY A 173 2.35 -9.17 -26.17
CA GLY A 173 2.00 -8.59 -24.87
C GLY A 173 1.80 -9.60 -23.76
N ILE A 174 1.04 -9.21 -22.74
CA ILE A 174 0.88 -9.95 -21.48
C ILE A 174 -0.61 -10.12 -21.19
N LYS A 175 -1.03 -11.34 -20.85
CA LYS A 175 -2.41 -11.62 -20.45
C LYS A 175 -2.64 -11.32 -18.97
N ARG A 176 -1.71 -11.73 -18.12
CA ARG A 176 -1.72 -11.48 -16.67
C ARG A 176 -0.29 -11.25 -16.19
N VAL A 177 -0.10 -10.29 -15.29
CA VAL A 177 1.16 -10.12 -14.55
C VAL A 177 0.87 -9.74 -13.11
N THR A 178 1.68 -10.31 -12.22
CA THR A 178 1.70 -10.01 -10.79
C THR A 178 3.09 -9.49 -10.45
N ALA A 179 3.18 -8.22 -10.06
CA ALA A 179 4.42 -7.57 -9.66
C ALA A 179 4.33 -7.13 -8.20
N LEU A 180 5.36 -7.40 -7.42
CA LEU A 180 5.51 -6.90 -6.05
C LEU A 180 6.39 -5.66 -6.05
N ILE A 181 5.84 -4.55 -5.58
CA ILE A 181 6.50 -3.26 -5.45
C ILE A 181 6.79 -3.04 -3.97
N LYS A 182 8.08 -3.07 -3.63
CA LYS A 182 8.58 -2.86 -2.27
C LYS A 182 9.03 -1.43 -2.10
N GLY A 183 8.48 -0.76 -1.10
CA GLY A 183 8.74 0.64 -0.87
C GLY A 183 7.85 1.26 0.20
N PRO A 184 8.31 2.34 0.85
CA PRO A 184 7.50 3.05 1.82
C PRO A 184 6.23 3.59 1.16
N PHE A 185 5.07 3.28 1.75
CA PHE A 185 3.76 3.72 1.29
C PHE A 185 3.38 3.27 -0.14
N ALA A 186 4.00 2.21 -0.68
CA ALA A 186 3.74 1.75 -2.04
C ALA A 186 2.25 1.44 -2.29
N PHE A 187 1.58 0.76 -1.34
CA PHE A 187 0.15 0.48 -1.42
C PHE A 187 -0.69 1.76 -1.39
N GLY A 188 -0.34 2.69 -0.50
CA GLY A 188 -1.03 3.97 -0.36
C GLY A 188 -1.05 4.77 -1.66
N TYR A 189 0.04 4.79 -2.41
CA TYR A 189 0.07 5.46 -3.72
C TYR A 189 -0.70 4.69 -4.78
N LEU A 190 -0.48 3.37 -4.89
CA LEU A 190 -1.05 2.56 -5.96
C LEU A 190 -2.55 2.28 -5.80
N LYS A 191 -3.14 2.50 -4.62
CA LYS A 191 -4.60 2.36 -4.43
C LYS A 191 -5.43 3.26 -5.36
N SER A 192 -4.87 4.37 -5.85
CA SER A 192 -5.54 5.23 -6.85
C SER A 192 -5.68 4.57 -8.22
N GLU A 193 -4.86 3.55 -8.48
CA GLU A 193 -4.73 2.86 -9.77
C GLU A 193 -5.69 1.69 -9.91
N VAL A 194 -6.39 1.30 -8.82
CA VAL A 194 -7.36 0.21 -8.87
C VAL A 194 -8.53 0.60 -9.78
N GLY A 195 -8.76 -0.22 -10.82
CA GLY A 195 -9.86 -0.05 -11.77
C GLY A 195 -9.49 -0.40 -13.20
N VAL A 196 -10.40 -0.06 -14.14
CA VAL A 196 -10.22 -0.35 -15.56
C VAL A 196 -9.59 0.84 -16.29
N HIS A 197 -8.49 0.56 -16.99
CA HIS A 197 -7.74 1.49 -17.84
C HIS A 197 -8.07 1.25 -19.30
N ARG A 198 -8.66 2.24 -19.95
CA ARG A 198 -9.10 2.16 -21.35
C ARG A 198 -8.10 2.81 -22.30
N LEU A 199 -7.63 2.06 -23.29
CA LEU A 199 -6.79 2.57 -24.38
C LEU A 199 -7.59 2.73 -25.67
N VAL A 200 -7.42 3.86 -26.36
CA VAL A 200 -7.94 4.12 -27.69
C VAL A 200 -6.77 4.54 -28.59
N ARG A 201 -6.39 3.66 -29.50
CA ARG A 201 -5.33 3.91 -30.50
C ARG A 201 -5.61 3.20 -31.81
N ILE A 202 -4.82 3.50 -32.83
CA ILE A 202 -4.76 2.68 -34.04
C ILE A 202 -3.90 1.46 -33.73
N SER A 203 -4.47 0.25 -33.84
CA SER A 203 -3.74 -0.97 -33.50
C SER A 203 -2.65 -1.26 -34.52
N PRO A 204 -1.40 -1.55 -34.10
CA PRO A 204 -0.35 -2.01 -35.01
C PRO A 204 -0.57 -3.47 -35.48
N PHE A 205 -1.46 -4.22 -34.83
CA PHE A 205 -1.75 -5.62 -35.15
C PHE A 205 -2.95 -5.79 -36.10
N ASP A 206 -3.70 -4.72 -36.39
CA ASP A 206 -4.79 -4.74 -37.35
C ASP A 206 -4.30 -4.31 -38.74
N SER A 207 -4.38 -5.21 -39.72
CA SER A 207 -4.02 -4.97 -41.12
C SER A 207 -4.77 -3.79 -41.75
N ASN A 208 -5.97 -3.45 -41.25
CA ASN A 208 -6.78 -2.35 -41.75
C ASN A 208 -6.53 -1.01 -41.03
N SER A 209 -5.59 -0.95 -40.07
CA SER A 209 -5.28 0.26 -39.28
C SER A 209 -6.55 0.91 -38.69
N ARG A 210 -7.52 0.11 -38.26
CA ARG A 210 -8.74 0.63 -37.64
C ARG A 210 -8.42 1.13 -36.23
N ARG A 211 -9.27 2.01 -35.72
CA ARG A 211 -9.24 2.36 -34.31
C ARG A 211 -9.75 1.19 -33.49
N HIS A 212 -8.95 0.78 -32.52
CA HIS A 212 -9.35 -0.20 -31.51
C HIS A 212 -9.53 0.49 -30.16
N THR A 213 -10.40 -0.09 -29.35
CA THR A 213 -10.56 0.27 -27.93
C THR A 213 -10.27 -0.97 -27.11
N SER A 214 -9.27 -0.87 -26.26
CA SER A 214 -8.78 -1.96 -25.41
C SER A 214 -8.94 -1.61 -23.95
N PHE A 215 -9.03 -2.65 -23.13
CA PHE A 215 -9.21 -2.52 -21.69
C PHE A 215 -8.19 -3.39 -20.96
N ALA A 216 -7.65 -2.87 -19.87
CA ALA A 216 -6.90 -3.64 -18.90
C ALA A 216 -7.39 -3.28 -17.50
N ALA A 217 -7.57 -4.28 -16.65
CA ALA A 217 -7.93 -4.09 -15.25
C ALA A 217 -6.65 -4.13 -14.40
N ILE A 218 -6.57 -3.19 -13.48
CA ILE A 218 -5.49 -3.13 -12.49
C ILE A 218 -6.11 -3.38 -11.13
N ASP A 219 -5.49 -4.30 -10.41
CA ASP A 219 -5.78 -4.57 -9.02
C ASP A 219 -4.52 -4.39 -8.17
N VAL A 220 -4.70 -3.89 -6.96
CA VAL A 220 -3.63 -3.58 -6.03
C VAL A 220 -4.00 -4.12 -4.66
N ILE A 221 -3.14 -4.99 -4.12
CA ILE A 221 -3.35 -5.68 -2.84
C ILE A 221 -2.15 -5.38 -1.93
N PRO A 222 -2.34 -5.05 -0.65
CA PRO A 222 -1.22 -4.84 0.26
C PRO A 222 -0.51 -6.16 0.57
N GLU A 223 0.81 -6.15 0.71
CA GLU A 223 1.57 -7.28 1.23
C GLU A 223 1.24 -7.47 2.72
N LEU A 224 0.57 -8.57 3.06
CA LEU A 224 0.28 -8.93 4.44
C LEU A 224 1.32 -9.94 4.92
N ASP A 225 1.96 -9.66 6.05
CA ASP A 225 2.85 -10.62 6.70
C ASP A 225 2.04 -11.87 7.08
N THR A 226 2.45 -13.01 6.52
CA THR A 226 1.74 -14.30 6.67
C THR A 226 2.12 -15.04 7.96
N ASP A 227 2.94 -14.43 8.83
CA ASP A 227 3.33 -15.00 10.12
C ASP A 227 2.30 -14.67 11.20
N ILE A 228 1.09 -15.17 11.01
CA ILE A 228 0.10 -15.19 12.08
C ILE A 228 0.38 -16.40 12.97
N GLU A 229 1.31 -16.25 13.91
CA GLU A 229 1.39 -17.18 15.03
C GLU A 229 0.13 -17.01 15.89
N ILE A 230 -0.87 -17.86 15.63
CA ILE A 230 -2.05 -17.93 16.49
C ILE A 230 -1.62 -18.57 17.81
N GLU A 231 -1.30 -17.72 18.79
CA GLU A 231 -1.17 -18.12 20.19
C GLU A 231 -2.57 -18.42 20.74
N VAL A 232 -2.81 -19.68 21.06
CA VAL A 232 -4.06 -20.12 21.68
C VAL A 232 -3.88 -20.10 23.19
N ASN A 233 -4.52 -19.15 23.86
CA ASN A 233 -4.56 -19.11 25.32
C ASN A 233 -5.34 -20.31 25.87
N GLU A 234 -4.76 -21.04 26.83
CA GLU A 234 -5.41 -22.21 27.42
C GLU A 234 -6.73 -21.87 28.16
N LYS A 235 -6.90 -20.61 28.59
CA LYS A 235 -8.10 -20.12 29.28
C LYS A 235 -9.34 -20.05 28.38
N ASP A 236 -9.13 -19.93 27.07
CA ASP A 236 -10.20 -19.81 26.07
C ASP A 236 -10.64 -21.17 25.54
N LEU A 237 -10.03 -22.25 26.05
CA LEU A 237 -10.29 -23.62 25.66
C LEU A 237 -11.11 -24.36 26.71
N LYS A 238 -12.26 -24.88 26.28
CA LYS A 238 -13.01 -25.89 27.04
C LYS A 238 -12.60 -27.28 26.55
N ILE A 239 -11.98 -28.06 27.43
CA ILE A 239 -11.49 -29.42 27.14
C ILE A 239 -12.41 -30.43 27.82
N ASP A 240 -13.19 -31.15 27.02
CA ASP A 240 -14.05 -32.24 27.46
C ASP A 240 -13.42 -33.59 27.12
N THR A 241 -13.48 -34.55 28.03
CA THR A 241 -12.95 -35.91 27.83
C THR A 241 -14.09 -36.92 27.86
N TYR A 242 -14.07 -37.89 26.95
CA TYR A 242 -15.15 -38.86 26.79
C TYR A 242 -14.64 -40.19 26.21
N ARG A 243 -15.53 -41.18 26.14
CA ARG A 243 -15.20 -42.51 25.60
C ARG A 243 -15.12 -42.48 24.08
N SER A 244 -14.06 -43.06 23.53
CA SER A 244 -13.89 -43.20 22.09
C SER A 244 -15.00 -44.06 21.49
N SER A 245 -15.58 -43.64 20.37
CA SER A 245 -16.62 -44.40 19.68
C SER A 245 -16.02 -45.20 18.51
N GLY A 246 -16.07 -46.54 18.57
CA GLY A 246 -15.59 -47.41 17.49
C GLY A 246 -15.61 -48.90 17.83
N ALA A 247 -15.45 -49.76 16.82
CA ALA A 247 -15.32 -51.21 16.98
C ALA A 247 -13.96 -51.57 17.59
N GLY A 248 -13.81 -51.40 18.91
CA GLY A 248 -12.58 -51.65 19.64
C GLY A 248 -12.79 -52.51 20.88
N GLY A 249 -11.72 -53.19 21.31
CA GLY A 249 -11.74 -54.11 22.47
C GLY A 249 -12.00 -53.41 23.83
N GLN A 250 -11.83 -54.14 24.93
CA GLN A 250 -12.19 -53.68 26.29
C GLN A 250 -11.63 -52.29 26.68
N HIS A 251 -10.48 -51.89 26.15
CA HIS A 251 -9.85 -50.59 26.40
C HIS A 251 -10.66 -49.41 25.84
N VAL A 252 -11.41 -49.59 24.76
CA VAL A 252 -12.24 -48.54 24.15
C VAL A 252 -13.53 -48.32 24.96
N ASN A 253 -14.02 -49.38 25.61
CA ASN A 253 -15.29 -49.33 26.36
C ASN A 253 -15.15 -48.86 27.82
N LYS A 254 -13.94 -48.94 28.40
CA LYS A 254 -13.68 -48.61 29.82
C LYS A 254 -12.89 -47.32 30.05
N THR A 255 -12.12 -46.86 29.08
CA THR A 255 -11.19 -45.73 29.26
C THR A 255 -11.65 -44.49 28.50
N ASP A 256 -11.69 -43.34 29.18
CA ASP A 256 -12.06 -42.04 28.60
C ASP A 256 -10.87 -41.42 27.85
N SER A 257 -10.48 -42.04 26.73
CA SER A 257 -9.30 -41.63 25.95
C SER A 257 -9.56 -40.53 24.92
N ALA A 258 -10.82 -40.27 24.53
CA ALA A 258 -11.14 -39.27 23.51
C ALA A 258 -11.20 -37.86 24.12
N VAL A 259 -10.72 -36.87 23.36
CA VAL A 259 -10.66 -35.47 23.79
C VAL A 259 -11.42 -34.61 22.78
N ARG A 260 -12.28 -33.73 23.28
CA ARG A 260 -12.94 -32.66 22.53
C ARG A 260 -12.45 -31.33 23.09
N ILE A 261 -12.01 -30.43 22.22
CA ILE A 261 -11.60 -29.08 22.57
C ILE A 261 -12.55 -28.13 21.85
N THR A 262 -13.13 -27.21 22.62
CA THR A 262 -13.97 -26.12 22.11
C THR A 262 -13.28 -24.80 22.41
N HIS A 263 -13.02 -23.99 21.38
CA HIS A 263 -12.58 -22.61 21.60
C HIS A 263 -13.80 -21.72 21.83
N LEU A 264 -13.89 -21.12 23.01
CA LEU A 264 -15.06 -20.33 23.41
C LEU A 264 -15.27 -19.08 22.53
N PRO A 265 -14.24 -18.29 22.18
CA PRO A 265 -14.41 -17.09 21.35
C PRO A 265 -14.85 -17.37 19.92
N SER A 266 -14.35 -18.43 19.27
CA SER A 266 -14.63 -18.72 17.86
C SER A 266 -15.67 -19.83 17.65
N GLY A 267 -16.10 -20.51 18.72
CA GLY A 267 -17.05 -21.63 18.65
C GLY A 267 -16.52 -22.88 17.93
N ILE A 268 -15.25 -22.94 17.56
CA ILE A 268 -14.68 -24.08 16.83
C ILE A 268 -14.54 -25.28 17.76
N ILE A 269 -15.17 -26.38 17.35
CA ILE A 269 -15.08 -27.67 18.05
C ILE A 269 -14.18 -28.61 17.26
N VAL A 270 -13.22 -29.20 17.95
CA VAL A 270 -12.29 -30.20 17.42
C VAL A 270 -12.27 -31.42 18.34
N GLN A 271 -12.26 -32.61 17.77
CA GLN A 271 -12.21 -33.86 18.52
C GLN A 271 -11.17 -34.81 17.97
N CYS A 272 -10.46 -35.51 18.85
CA CYS A 272 -9.47 -36.52 18.49
C CYS A 272 -9.63 -37.77 19.34
N GLN A 273 -9.63 -38.94 18.69
CA GLN A 273 -9.80 -40.25 19.31
C GLN A 273 -8.85 -41.32 18.74
N ASN A 274 -7.84 -40.92 17.97
CA ASN A 274 -7.01 -41.83 17.17
C ASN A 274 -6.02 -42.64 18.01
N GLU A 275 -5.55 -42.08 19.12
CA GLU A 275 -4.54 -42.69 19.99
C GLU A 275 -5.17 -43.31 21.24
N ARG A 276 -4.48 -44.31 21.82
CA ARG A 276 -4.91 -44.92 23.10
C ARG A 276 -4.66 -44.00 24.31
N SER A 277 -3.76 -43.02 24.16
CA SER A 277 -3.36 -42.08 25.22
C SER A 277 -4.13 -40.76 25.12
N GLN A 278 -4.73 -40.34 26.23
CA GLN A 278 -5.44 -39.07 26.37
C GLN A 278 -4.53 -37.85 26.09
N HIS A 279 -3.30 -37.84 26.60
CA HIS A 279 -2.35 -36.74 26.38
C HIS A 279 -1.98 -36.59 24.89
N LYS A 280 -1.80 -37.71 24.19
CA LYS A 280 -1.55 -37.70 22.74
C LYS A 280 -2.76 -37.15 21.98
N ASN A 281 -3.97 -37.59 22.32
CA ASN A 281 -5.20 -37.08 21.73
C ASN A 281 -5.41 -35.58 22.01
N ARG A 282 -5.06 -35.09 23.21
CA ARG A 282 -5.09 -33.66 23.54
C ARG A 282 -4.10 -32.85 22.69
N SER A 283 -2.86 -33.32 22.57
CA SER A 283 -1.84 -32.63 21.75
C SER A 283 -2.22 -32.59 20.27
N MET A 284 -2.83 -33.67 19.75
CA MET A 284 -3.30 -33.73 18.37
C MET A 284 -4.53 -32.84 18.16
N ALA A 285 -5.47 -32.82 19.10
CA ALA A 285 -6.63 -31.93 19.05
C ALA A 285 -6.23 -30.44 19.09
N LEU A 286 -5.21 -30.07 19.86
CA LEU A 286 -4.64 -28.72 19.86
C LEU A 286 -4.02 -28.35 18.50
N LYS A 287 -3.26 -29.27 17.88
CA LYS A 287 -2.71 -29.05 16.53
C LYS A 287 -3.82 -28.88 15.49
N MET A 288 -4.86 -29.71 15.56
CA MET A 288 -6.03 -29.61 14.68
C MET A 288 -6.81 -28.30 14.91
N LEU A 289 -6.91 -27.83 16.16
CA LEU A 289 -7.54 -26.55 16.49
C LEU A 289 -6.74 -25.37 15.94
N LYS A 290 -5.41 -25.37 16.11
CA LYS A 290 -4.51 -24.36 15.52
C LYS A 290 -4.63 -24.33 14.00
N SER A 291 -4.67 -25.50 13.36
CA SER A 291 -4.85 -25.62 11.90
C SER A 291 -6.22 -25.10 11.44
N LYS A 292 -7.32 -25.46 12.12
CA LYS A 292 -8.66 -24.94 11.79
C LYS A 292 -8.76 -23.43 11.99
N MET A 293 -8.13 -22.88 13.02
CA MET A 293 -8.11 -21.44 13.24
C MET A 293 -7.31 -20.70 12.16
N CYS A 294 -6.17 -21.26 11.75
CA CYS A 294 -5.39 -20.72 10.63
C CYS A 294 -6.26 -20.67 9.38
N GLN A 295 -6.93 -21.78 9.06
CA GLN A 295 -7.84 -21.87 7.93
C GLN A 295 -9.00 -20.86 7.99
N LEU A 296 -9.60 -20.67 9.17
CA LEU A 296 -10.71 -19.73 9.32
C LEU A 296 -10.24 -18.28 9.14
N LYS A 297 -9.05 -17.94 9.64
CA LYS A 297 -8.44 -16.63 9.47
C LYS A 297 -8.02 -16.37 8.02
N GLU A 298 -7.51 -17.39 7.34
CA GLU A 298 -7.24 -17.35 5.90
C GLU A 298 -8.53 -17.14 5.10
N GLN A 299 -9.64 -17.81 5.47
CA GLN A 299 -10.95 -17.61 4.85
C GLN A 299 -11.52 -16.22 5.10
N ASP A 300 -11.42 -15.70 6.33
CA ASP A 300 -11.87 -14.34 6.65
C ASP A 300 -11.06 -13.32 5.84
N GLN A 301 -9.74 -13.51 5.70
CA GLN A 301 -8.90 -12.67 4.85
C GLN A 301 -9.26 -12.78 3.38
N GLU A 302 -9.49 -14.00 2.88
CA GLU A 302 -9.90 -14.25 1.50
C GLU A 302 -11.27 -13.61 1.22
N GLN A 303 -12.19 -13.62 2.19
CA GLN A 303 -13.46 -12.92 2.12
C GLN A 303 -13.29 -11.40 2.16
N GLU A 304 -12.46 -10.84 3.03
CA GLU A 304 -12.16 -9.39 3.02
C GLU A 304 -11.58 -8.96 1.67
N ILE A 305 -10.71 -9.78 1.08
CA ILE A 305 -10.14 -9.54 -0.25
C ILE A 305 -11.22 -9.70 -1.33
N ALA A 306 -12.08 -10.72 -1.24
CA ALA A 306 -13.13 -11.01 -2.19
C ALA A 306 -14.23 -9.94 -2.18
N ASP A 307 -14.67 -9.49 -1.00
CA ASP A 307 -15.62 -8.39 -0.83
C ASP A 307 -15.02 -7.09 -1.40
N ALA A 308 -13.74 -6.82 -1.09
CA ALA A 308 -13.01 -5.71 -1.70
C ALA A 308 -12.85 -5.86 -3.21
N HIS A 309 -12.94 -7.08 -3.75
CA HIS A 309 -12.89 -7.37 -5.18
C HIS A 309 -14.28 -7.30 -5.85
N ASP A 310 -15.36 -7.67 -5.16
CA ASP A 310 -16.73 -7.62 -5.67
C ASP A 310 -17.25 -6.17 -5.77
N GLU A 311 -16.80 -5.27 -4.90
CA GLU A 311 -17.02 -3.83 -5.08
C GLU A 311 -16.42 -3.28 -6.39
N LYS A 312 -15.49 -3.99 -7.04
CA LYS A 312 -14.75 -3.49 -8.22
C LYS A 312 -15.56 -3.52 -9.52
N GLY A 313 -16.72 -4.16 -9.53
CA GLY A 313 -17.55 -4.28 -10.72
C GLY A 313 -16.88 -5.10 -11.83
N ASP A 314 -17.68 -5.59 -12.78
CA ASP A 314 -17.15 -6.38 -13.89
C ASP A 314 -16.12 -5.59 -14.70
N ILE A 315 -15.09 -6.29 -15.20
CA ILE A 315 -14.08 -5.85 -16.20
C ILE A 315 -14.77 -5.66 -17.57
N ALA A 316 -15.86 -4.89 -17.56
CA ALA A 316 -16.79 -4.68 -18.62
C ALA A 316 -17.02 -3.17 -18.79
N TRP A 317 -17.68 -2.85 -19.90
CA TRP A 317 -17.97 -1.48 -20.31
C TRP A 317 -18.79 -0.75 -19.23
N GLY A 318 -18.19 0.21 -18.53
CA GLY A 318 -18.88 1.02 -17.50
C GLY A 318 -18.01 1.46 -16.32
N HIS A 319 -17.02 0.65 -15.90
CA HIS A 319 -16.19 0.92 -14.71
C HIS A 319 -14.79 1.46 -15.03
N GLN A 320 -14.69 2.30 -16.07
CA GLN A 320 -13.42 2.89 -16.50
C GLN A 320 -13.02 4.05 -15.58
N ILE A 321 -11.81 3.97 -15.02
CA ILE A 321 -11.26 5.05 -14.19
C ILE A 321 -10.47 6.05 -15.03
N ARG A 322 -9.81 5.57 -16.10
CA ARG A 322 -8.99 6.41 -16.99
C ARG A 322 -9.14 6.05 -18.45
N SER A 323 -9.10 7.08 -19.29
CA SER A 323 -9.15 6.98 -20.74
C SER A 323 -7.86 7.53 -21.34
N TYR A 324 -7.17 6.69 -22.10
CA TYR A 324 -5.93 6.98 -22.81
C TYR A 324 -6.24 7.06 -24.30
N VAL A 325 -6.39 8.26 -24.84
CA VAL A 325 -6.63 8.48 -26.26
C VAL A 325 -5.31 8.90 -26.90
N LEU A 326 -4.74 8.06 -27.77
CA LEU A 326 -3.46 8.35 -28.45
C LEU A 326 -3.67 8.92 -29.86
N GLN A 327 -4.77 8.57 -30.53
CA GLN A 327 -5.17 9.16 -31.82
C GLN A 327 -6.69 9.41 -31.82
N PRO A 328 -7.17 10.57 -32.29
CA PRO A 328 -6.54 11.50 -33.24
C PRO A 328 -5.85 12.68 -32.55
N TYR A 329 -6.05 12.82 -31.25
CA TYR A 329 -5.42 13.76 -30.34
C TYR A 329 -4.86 12.94 -29.18
N ALA A 330 -3.69 13.33 -28.70
CA ALA A 330 -3.00 12.70 -27.59
C ALA A 330 -3.52 13.31 -26.28
N MET A 331 -4.33 12.55 -25.53
CA MET A 331 -4.90 12.99 -24.26
C MET A 331 -5.17 11.81 -23.33
N ILE A 332 -4.76 11.95 -22.07
CA ILE A 332 -5.07 11.03 -20.98
C ILE A 332 -5.96 11.78 -19.99
N LYS A 333 -7.07 11.16 -19.60
CA LYS A 333 -8.04 11.75 -18.68
C LYS A 333 -8.46 10.76 -17.61
N ASP A 334 -8.45 11.21 -16.36
CA ASP A 334 -9.06 10.49 -15.25
C ASP A 334 -10.52 10.93 -15.10
N LEU A 335 -11.42 9.96 -15.17
CA LEU A 335 -12.86 10.19 -15.19
C LEU A 335 -13.42 10.46 -13.79
N ARG A 336 -12.66 10.15 -12.74
CA ARG A 336 -13.07 10.37 -11.35
C ARG A 336 -12.74 11.80 -10.91
N THR A 337 -11.51 12.23 -11.17
CA THR A 337 -11.01 13.56 -10.76
C THR A 337 -11.22 14.63 -11.82
N GLY A 338 -11.41 14.24 -13.09
CA GLY A 338 -11.52 15.15 -14.22
C GLY A 338 -10.17 15.69 -14.72
N MET A 339 -9.05 15.32 -14.10
CA MET A 339 -7.70 15.74 -14.50
C MET A 339 -7.34 15.17 -15.87
N GLU A 340 -6.76 16.00 -16.73
CA GLU A 340 -6.32 15.61 -18.07
C GLU A 340 -4.90 16.09 -18.39
N THR A 341 -4.22 15.37 -19.28
CA THR A 341 -2.85 15.69 -19.70
C THR A 341 -2.67 15.34 -21.18
N ALA A 342 -2.09 16.28 -21.94
CA ALA A 342 -1.78 16.09 -23.36
C ALA A 342 -0.41 15.39 -23.60
N LYS A 343 0.47 15.38 -22.59
CA LYS A 343 1.79 14.72 -22.64
C LYS A 343 1.67 13.20 -22.44
N THR A 344 1.13 12.49 -23.42
CA THR A 344 0.89 11.04 -23.34
C THR A 344 2.15 10.21 -23.16
N GLN A 345 3.26 10.59 -23.80
CA GLN A 345 4.52 9.85 -23.73
C GLN A 345 5.14 9.91 -22.33
N SER A 346 5.27 11.11 -21.76
CA SER A 346 5.77 11.30 -20.39
C SER A 346 4.95 10.55 -19.35
N PHE A 347 3.62 10.54 -19.53
CA PHE A 347 2.73 9.77 -18.66
C PHE A 347 2.99 8.25 -18.75
N LEU A 348 3.08 7.71 -19.97
CA LEU A 348 3.38 6.29 -20.19
C LEU A 348 4.81 5.91 -19.76
N ASP A 349 5.69 6.89 -19.63
CA ASP A 349 7.04 6.73 -19.11
C ASP A 349 7.13 6.86 -17.58
N GLY A 350 6.01 7.05 -16.88
CA GLY A 350 5.94 6.95 -15.41
C GLY A 350 5.56 8.24 -14.67
N GLU A 351 5.33 9.36 -15.36
CA GLU A 351 4.91 10.63 -14.72
C GLU A 351 3.41 10.62 -14.32
N ILE A 352 3.04 9.73 -13.39
CA ILE A 352 1.66 9.54 -12.93
C ILE A 352 1.36 10.22 -11.58
N ASP A 353 2.38 10.75 -10.90
CA ASP A 353 2.25 11.32 -9.55
C ASP A 353 1.17 12.40 -9.43
N GLY A 354 1.02 13.25 -10.44
CA GLY A 354 -0.02 14.30 -10.46
C GLY A 354 -1.45 13.73 -10.41
N PHE A 355 -1.67 12.58 -11.03
CA PHE A 355 -2.97 11.90 -11.04
C PHE A 355 -3.24 11.19 -9.72
N ILE A 356 -2.22 10.54 -9.15
CA ILE A 356 -2.28 9.92 -7.82
C ILE A 356 -2.64 11.00 -6.78
N THR A 357 -1.93 12.13 -6.81
CA THR A 357 -2.17 13.28 -5.92
C THR A 357 -3.58 13.80 -6.03
N SER A 358 -4.07 14.00 -7.25
CA SER A 358 -5.40 14.52 -7.50
C SER A 358 -6.49 13.56 -7.01
N TYR A 359 -6.27 12.25 -7.15
CA TYR A 359 -7.19 11.23 -6.65
C TYR A 359 -7.25 11.21 -5.12
N LEU A 360 -6.09 11.27 -4.45
CA LEU A 360 -6.03 11.29 -2.98
C LEU A 360 -6.72 12.54 -2.42
N LYS A 361 -6.52 13.70 -3.03
CA LYS A 361 -7.22 14.95 -2.69
C LYS A 361 -8.73 14.82 -2.89
N TRP A 362 -9.17 14.26 -4.01
CA TRP A 362 -10.59 14.03 -4.29
C TRP A 362 -11.25 13.07 -3.28
N LYS A 363 -10.52 12.03 -2.84
CA LYS A 363 -11.03 11.06 -1.86
C LYS A 363 -11.23 11.68 -0.47
N ILE A 364 -10.38 12.63 -0.07
CA ILE A 364 -10.49 13.34 1.22
C ILE A 364 -11.53 14.46 1.16
N GLY A 365 -11.72 15.07 -0.01
CA GLY A 365 -12.76 16.09 -0.22
C GLY A 365 -14.18 15.53 -0.35
N LYS A 366 -14.33 14.20 -0.40
CA LYS A 366 -15.60 13.48 -0.29
C LYS A 366 -15.90 13.17 1.17
#